data_AF-A0A0A6YXJ2-F1
#
_entry.id   AF-A0A0A6YXJ2-F1
#
_cell.length_a   1.000
_cell.length_b   1.000
_cell.length_c   1.000
_cell.angle_alpha   90.00
_cell.angle_beta   90.00
_cell.angle_gamma   90.00
#
_symmetry.space_group_name_H-M   'P 1'
#
loop_
_entity.id
_entity.type
_entity.pdbx_description
1 polymer ?
#
loop_
_entity_poly.entity_id
_entity_poly.type
_entity_poly.pdbx_seq_one_letter_code
_entity_poly.pdbx_strand_id
1 'polypeptide(L)'
;MEPCAAGRARTAYERLTAEEMDEQRRQNVAYQYLCRLEEAKRWMEVCLKEELPSPVELEESLRNGVLLAKLGHCFAPSVVPLKKIYDVEQLRYQATGLHFRHTDNINFWLSAVAHIGLPSIFLPETTDIYDKKNMPRVIYCIHALSLFLFRLGLAPQIHDLYGKVKFTAEELGNIASELAKYGLQLPAFSKIGGILANEFSADEAAVHAAILAINDAVERGVVEDTLVTLQNPNALLGNLREPLAAVYQELLALAKMEKAANARNHDDGQEQDIYESCLTQAEIQGHINLANVQGALEVVDDALERQNPGALLEALHDPVLALQGVRGTFADWYLEQLTSDREQKSQELGLVRLLEKEEIQAGVAVANEKGDEEQTMLQAVWRINKAIRRGVAADTVKELMCPEAQLPRVYPFASAFYQQELALLQKQQQGELGQEELFVAVEMLSAVVLINRALEAGDVCAFWDNLVNPATGLAQVEEENAQRYFDALVKVQQFQGTHRGILSWNDLQAAVSQVNEQVQEETDQVLAISLINEALDQGCPEKTLSALLLPAAGLEDVSLHVAPRYHLLLVAAKRQKARVTGDPGAVLWLEEIRQGVARANEDTSTAQRSKQRGTLQGGAPHAILP
;
A
#
# COMPACT_ATOMS: atom_id res chain seq x y z
N MET A 1 38.68 85.08 -1.22
CA MET A 1 39.46 84.29 -2.19
C MET A 1 40.73 83.86 -1.48
N GLU A 2 40.74 82.62 -0.99
CA GLU A 2 41.92 81.98 -0.37
C GLU A 2 42.29 80.73 -1.18
N PRO A 3 43.58 80.40 -1.35
CA PRO A 3 44.00 79.21 -2.09
C PRO A 3 44.16 77.98 -1.19
N CYS A 4 43.37 76.95 -1.50
CA CYS A 4 43.66 75.52 -1.41
C CYS A 4 44.80 75.05 -0.45
N ALA A 5 44.43 74.53 0.72
CA ALA A 5 45.30 73.69 1.54
C ALA A 5 45.06 72.20 1.23
N ALA A 6 46.09 71.48 0.80
CA ALA A 6 46.00 70.06 0.43
C ALA A 6 45.87 69.17 1.68
N GLY A 7 44.66 68.66 1.95
CA GLY A 7 44.41 67.64 2.96
C GLY A 7 44.97 66.28 2.55
N ARG A 8 46.15 65.92 3.07
CA ARG A 8 46.67 64.55 2.97
C ARG A 8 45.81 63.61 3.83
N ALA A 9 44.92 62.85 3.20
CA ALA A 9 44.30 61.68 3.82
C ALA A 9 45.38 60.61 4.07
N ARG A 10 45.97 60.60 5.26
CA ARG A 10 46.70 59.44 5.78
C ARG A 10 45.66 58.47 6.32
N THR A 11 45.44 57.37 5.61
CA THR A 11 44.86 56.16 6.19
C THR A 11 45.78 55.68 7.31
N ALA A 12 45.38 55.91 8.55
CA ALA A 12 46.03 55.30 9.70
C ALA A 12 45.61 53.82 9.71
N TYR A 13 46.53 52.93 9.34
CA TYR A 13 46.51 51.59 9.92
C TYR A 13 46.79 51.76 11.41
N GLU A 14 45.73 51.81 12.21
CA GLU A 14 45.84 51.69 13.66
C GLU A 14 46.48 50.33 13.94
N ARG A 15 47.67 50.36 14.56
CA ARG A 15 48.35 49.13 14.96
C ARG A 15 47.60 48.56 16.15
N LEU A 16 46.76 47.57 15.88
CA LEU A 16 46.18 46.67 16.88
C LEU A 16 47.26 46.28 17.89
N THR A 17 46.91 46.36 19.17
CA THR A 17 47.79 45.94 20.25
C THR A 17 47.99 44.42 20.22
N ALA A 18 49.04 43.92 20.88
CA ALA A 18 49.30 42.49 20.95
C ALA A 18 48.15 41.70 21.60
N GLU A 19 47.40 42.34 22.51
CA GLU A 19 46.23 41.77 23.17
C GLU A 19 45.02 41.73 22.22
N GLU A 20 44.75 42.80 21.47
CA GLU A 20 43.68 42.83 20.45
C GLU A 20 43.94 41.86 19.29
N MET A 21 45.19 41.70 18.87
CA MET A 21 45.60 40.72 17.85
C MET A 21 45.37 39.28 18.31
N ASP A 22 45.67 38.95 19.57
CA ASP A 22 45.46 37.60 20.10
C ASP A 22 43.96 37.33 20.35
N GLU A 23 43.20 38.34 20.77
CA GLU A 23 41.75 38.23 20.93
C GLU A 23 41.02 38.05 19.59
N GLN A 24 41.36 38.83 18.55
CA GLN A 24 40.87 38.61 17.18
C GLN A 24 41.23 37.20 16.68
N ARG A 25 42.45 36.73 16.95
CA ARG A 25 42.86 35.37 16.57
C ARG A 25 42.01 34.29 17.26
N ARG A 26 41.71 34.43 18.55
CA ARG A 26 40.83 33.49 19.28
C ARG A 26 39.40 33.51 18.73
N GLN A 27 38.87 34.69 18.40
CA GLN A 27 37.53 34.84 17.82
C GLN A 27 37.46 34.22 16.42
N ASN A 28 38.48 34.38 15.58
CA ASN A 28 38.56 33.70 14.28
C ASN A 28 38.63 32.17 14.43
N VAL A 29 39.42 31.66 15.39
CA VAL A 29 39.48 30.21 15.70
C VAL A 29 38.13 29.66 16.19
N ALA A 30 37.40 30.41 17.03
CA ALA A 30 36.07 30.03 17.48
C ALA A 30 35.04 30.07 16.33
N TYR A 31 35.11 31.06 15.44
CA TYR A 31 34.28 31.15 14.23
C TYR A 31 34.53 29.99 13.27
N GLN A 32 35.80 29.68 12.98
CA GLN A 32 36.21 28.52 12.18
C GLN A 32 35.64 27.21 12.75
N TYR A 33 35.72 27.02 14.08
CA TYR A 33 35.19 25.81 14.71
C TYR A 33 33.66 25.72 14.66
N LEU A 34 32.95 26.83 14.88
CA LEU A 34 31.49 26.89 14.74
C LEU A 34 31.03 26.58 13.31
N CYS A 35 31.75 27.03 12.28
CA CYS A 35 31.52 26.58 10.90
C CYS A 35 31.66 25.05 10.80
N ARG A 36 32.77 24.46 11.26
CA ARG A 36 32.97 22.98 11.18
C ARG A 36 31.92 22.18 11.96
N LEU A 37 31.37 22.72 13.06
CA LEU A 37 30.24 22.14 13.81
C LEU A 37 28.94 22.18 12.99
N GLU A 38 28.58 23.33 12.41
CA GLU A 38 27.38 23.48 11.56
C GLU A 38 27.46 22.61 10.28
N GLU A 39 28.65 22.47 9.70
CA GLU A 39 28.89 21.59 8.55
C GLU A 39 28.68 20.11 8.92
N ALA A 40 29.27 19.68 10.04
CA ALA A 40 29.10 18.32 10.55
C ALA A 40 27.64 18.03 10.91
N LYS A 41 26.96 19.01 11.53
CA LYS A 41 25.52 18.96 11.84
C LYS A 41 24.71 18.67 10.57
N ARG A 42 24.74 19.57 9.58
CA ARG A 42 23.91 19.45 8.37
C ARG A 42 24.18 18.16 7.60
N TRP A 43 25.44 17.73 7.54
CA TRP A 43 25.80 16.46 6.92
C TRP A 43 25.21 15.27 7.68
N MET A 44 25.26 15.27 9.03
CA MET A 44 24.60 14.25 9.85
C MET A 44 23.07 14.27 9.71
N GLU A 45 22.43 15.45 9.67
CA GLU A 45 20.97 15.58 9.46
C GLU A 45 20.53 14.91 8.15
N VAL A 46 21.25 15.15 7.05
CA VAL A 46 20.97 14.50 5.75
C VAL A 46 21.20 12.99 5.81
N CYS A 47 22.27 12.52 6.46
CA CYS A 47 22.57 11.09 6.57
C CYS A 47 21.63 10.32 7.51
N LEU A 48 21.05 10.99 8.50
CA LEU A 48 20.16 10.39 9.50
C LEU A 48 18.68 10.60 9.19
N LYS A 49 18.34 11.56 8.31
CA LYS A 49 16.98 12.04 8.05
C LYS A 49 16.24 12.48 9.32
N GLU A 50 16.98 13.08 10.28
CA GLU A 50 16.45 13.65 11.53
C GLU A 50 17.08 15.02 11.83
N GLU A 51 16.34 15.92 12.47
CA GLU A 51 16.85 17.25 12.87
C GLU A 51 17.78 17.14 14.09
N LEU A 52 18.90 17.85 14.06
CA LEU A 52 19.91 17.87 15.13
C LEU A 52 19.86 19.19 15.92
N PRO A 53 20.35 19.22 17.18
CA PRO A 53 20.37 20.42 18.01
C PRO A 53 21.29 21.53 17.45
N SER A 54 21.34 22.70 18.10
CA SER A 54 22.17 23.82 17.64
C SER A 54 23.66 23.46 17.60
N PRO A 55 24.51 24.12 16.77
CA PRO A 55 25.95 23.85 16.73
C PRO A 55 26.66 23.92 18.08
N VAL A 56 26.19 24.80 18.98
CA VAL A 56 26.72 24.95 20.34
C VAL A 56 26.36 23.75 21.23
N GLU A 57 25.18 23.17 21.03
CA GLU A 57 24.69 22.01 21.80
C GLU A 57 25.08 20.67 21.16
N LEU A 58 25.50 20.67 19.89
CA LEU A 58 25.88 19.48 19.13
C LEU A 58 26.95 18.66 19.88
N GLU A 59 27.97 19.33 20.42
CA GLU A 59 29.01 18.67 21.20
C GLU A 59 28.45 17.87 22.37
N GLU A 60 27.48 18.42 23.09
CA GLU A 60 26.87 17.78 24.26
C GLU A 60 25.91 16.65 23.85
N SER A 61 25.23 16.77 22.71
CA SER A 61 24.33 15.72 22.19
C SER A 61 25.08 14.48 21.68
N LEU A 62 26.29 14.64 21.14
CA LEU A 62 27.13 13.51 20.70
C LEU A 62 27.66 12.65 21.85
N ARG A 63 27.70 13.16 23.09
CA ARG A 63 28.33 12.49 24.25
C ARG A 63 27.69 11.17 24.66
N ASN A 64 26.39 11.01 24.40
CA ASN A 64 25.65 9.77 24.67
C ASN A 64 25.86 8.70 23.57
N GLY A 65 26.57 9.05 22.50
CA GLY A 65 26.89 8.19 21.36
C GLY A 65 25.70 7.76 20.50
N VAL A 66 24.46 8.15 20.82
CA VAL A 66 23.25 7.66 20.12
C VAL A 66 23.25 8.11 18.66
N LEU A 67 23.49 9.41 18.40
CA LEU A 67 23.59 9.96 17.04
C LEU A 67 24.76 9.33 16.26
N LEU A 68 25.90 9.11 16.92
CA LEU A 68 27.07 8.45 16.33
C LEU A 68 26.77 6.98 15.97
N ALA A 69 26.07 6.25 16.84
CA ALA A 69 25.69 4.87 16.59
C ALA A 69 24.62 4.74 15.48
N LYS A 70 23.66 5.67 15.41
CA LYS A 70 22.73 5.76 14.26
C LYS A 70 23.49 6.03 12.97
N LEU A 71 24.45 6.96 12.97
CA LEU A 71 25.30 7.24 11.80
C LEU A 71 26.09 6.01 11.38
N GLY A 72 26.66 5.27 12.36
CA GLY A 72 27.32 3.97 12.14
C GLY A 72 26.39 2.90 11.56
N HIS A 73 25.09 2.93 11.89
CA HIS A 73 24.10 2.05 11.27
C HIS A 73 23.88 2.38 9.79
N CYS A 74 23.86 3.66 9.40
CA CYS A 74 23.61 4.07 8.01
C CYS A 74 24.62 3.47 7.02
N PHE A 75 25.91 3.38 7.38
CA PHE A 75 26.96 2.86 6.50
C PHE A 75 27.49 1.45 6.87
N ALA A 76 27.24 0.95 8.09
CA ALA A 76 27.65 -0.39 8.51
C ALA A 76 26.56 -1.07 9.38
N PRO A 77 25.35 -1.33 8.83
CA PRO A 77 24.21 -1.84 9.59
C PRO A 77 24.44 -3.24 10.19
N SER A 78 25.37 -4.02 9.62
CA SER A 78 25.82 -5.32 10.11
C SER A 78 26.64 -5.22 11.41
N VAL A 79 27.42 -4.15 11.57
CA VAL A 79 28.25 -3.87 12.75
C VAL A 79 27.43 -3.21 13.85
N VAL A 80 26.53 -2.29 13.47
CA VAL A 80 25.68 -1.53 14.40
C VAL A 80 24.20 -1.76 14.13
N PRO A 81 23.60 -2.87 14.61
CA PRO A 81 22.15 -3.06 14.52
C PRO A 81 21.41 -2.07 15.41
N LEU A 82 20.42 -1.33 14.89
CA LEU A 82 19.62 -0.35 15.66
C LEU A 82 19.09 -0.92 16.99
N LYS A 83 18.65 -2.19 16.99
CA LYS A 83 18.13 -2.90 18.18
C LYS A 83 19.15 -3.08 19.32
N LYS A 84 20.44 -2.84 19.08
CA LYS A 84 21.52 -2.89 20.09
C LYS A 84 21.93 -1.52 20.62
N ILE A 85 21.54 -0.43 19.96
CA ILE A 85 21.81 0.93 20.42
C ILE A 85 21.07 1.16 21.74
N TYR A 86 21.78 1.61 22.77
CA TYR A 86 21.20 1.91 24.07
C TYR A 86 20.60 3.32 24.08
N ASP A 87 19.37 3.45 24.59
CA ASP A 87 18.66 4.73 24.72
C ASP A 87 18.44 5.46 23.38
N VAL A 88 17.94 4.73 22.37
CA VAL A 88 17.73 5.22 20.98
C VAL A 88 16.89 6.49 20.91
N GLU A 89 15.86 6.59 21.75
CA GLU A 89 14.95 7.76 21.88
C GLU A 89 15.49 8.85 22.82
N GLN A 90 16.68 8.64 23.41
CA GLN A 90 17.35 9.55 24.35
C GLN A 90 16.54 9.92 25.61
N LEU A 91 15.47 9.18 25.93
CA LEU A 91 14.59 9.45 27.07
C LEU A 91 15.33 9.36 28.41
N ARG A 92 16.28 8.42 28.56
CA ARG A 92 17.08 8.32 29.80
C ARG A 92 18.11 9.43 29.88
N TYR A 93 18.72 9.79 28.75
CA TYR A 93 19.62 10.94 28.66
C TYR A 93 18.92 12.23 29.08
N GLN A 94 17.72 12.50 28.57
CA GLN A 94 16.91 13.67 28.96
C GLN A 94 16.49 13.64 30.44
N ALA A 95 16.15 12.47 30.99
CA ALA A 95 15.67 12.34 32.36
C ALA A 95 16.79 12.31 33.43
N THR A 96 17.97 11.79 33.09
CA THR A 96 19.03 11.45 34.09
C THR A 96 20.45 11.79 33.65
N GLY A 97 20.66 12.32 32.45
CA GLY A 97 21.99 12.61 31.91
C GLY A 97 22.75 11.37 31.42
N LEU A 98 24.08 11.47 31.36
CA LEU A 98 24.94 10.37 30.90
C LEU A 98 24.90 9.17 31.85
N HIS A 99 24.63 8.01 31.27
CA HIS A 99 24.74 6.71 31.93
C HIS A 99 25.91 5.95 31.29
N PHE A 100 26.73 5.25 32.09
CA PHE A 100 27.95 4.58 31.61
C PHE A 100 27.74 3.71 30.35
N ARG A 101 26.57 3.05 30.25
CA ARG A 101 26.17 2.22 29.10
C ARG A 101 26.09 2.99 27.76
N HIS A 102 26.00 4.32 27.76
CA HIS A 102 26.14 5.13 26.54
C HIS A 102 27.52 4.97 25.87
N THR A 103 28.56 4.53 26.60
CA THR A 103 29.86 4.19 26.00
C THR A 103 29.78 3.04 24.99
N ASP A 104 28.81 2.12 25.13
CA ASP A 104 28.56 1.05 24.14
C ASP A 104 28.21 1.64 22.77
N ASN A 105 27.40 2.71 22.73
CA ASN A 105 27.00 3.39 21.50
C ASN A 105 28.22 4.00 20.77
N ILE A 106 29.10 4.66 21.53
CA ILE A 106 30.35 5.22 21.01
C ILE A 106 31.25 4.10 20.44
N ASN A 107 31.39 3.01 21.18
CA ASN A 107 32.22 1.87 20.76
C ASN A 107 31.66 1.16 19.52
N PHE A 108 30.33 1.11 19.36
CA PHE A 108 29.68 0.63 18.13
C PHE A 108 30.04 1.53 16.92
N TRP A 109 29.95 2.85 17.07
CA TRP A 109 30.36 3.78 16.00
C TRP A 109 31.85 3.65 15.65
N LEU A 110 32.74 3.63 16.64
CA LEU A 110 34.18 3.44 16.39
C LEU A 110 34.46 2.11 15.68
N SER A 111 33.73 1.03 16.04
CA SER A 111 33.81 -0.26 15.36
C SER A 111 33.33 -0.19 13.90
N ALA A 112 32.26 0.57 13.63
CA ALA A 112 31.77 0.79 12.27
C ALA A 112 32.79 1.55 11.41
N VAL A 113 33.34 2.64 11.93
CA VAL A 113 34.33 3.49 11.25
C VAL A 113 35.63 2.70 10.97
N ALA A 114 36.06 1.85 11.90
CA ALA A 114 37.17 0.93 11.67
C ALA A 114 36.83 -0.18 10.65
N HIS A 115 35.59 -0.68 10.63
CA HIS A 115 35.15 -1.74 9.71
C HIS A 115 35.14 -1.30 8.23
N ILE A 116 34.75 -0.05 7.95
CA ILE A 116 34.85 0.52 6.59
C ILE A 116 36.28 0.88 6.18
N GLY A 117 37.25 0.80 7.10
CA GLY A 117 38.67 1.04 6.82
C GLY A 117 39.11 2.50 6.89
N LEU A 118 38.42 3.39 7.64
CA LEU A 118 38.96 4.73 7.88
C LEU A 118 40.27 4.63 8.69
N PRO A 119 41.36 5.32 8.31
CA PRO A 119 42.63 5.25 9.01
C PRO A 119 42.54 5.64 10.50
N SER A 120 43.22 4.87 11.36
CA SER A 120 43.15 5.04 12.82
C SER A 120 43.68 6.38 13.34
N ILE A 121 44.45 7.11 12.53
CA ILE A 121 44.90 8.49 12.80
C ILE A 121 43.74 9.47 12.96
N PHE A 122 42.58 9.22 12.33
CA PHE A 122 41.39 10.06 12.45
C PHE A 122 40.52 9.72 13.67
N LEU A 123 40.61 8.49 14.19
CA LEU A 123 39.73 8.00 15.26
C LEU A 123 39.97 8.75 16.59
N PRO A 124 38.91 9.19 17.28
CA PRO A 124 38.98 9.68 18.66
C PRO A 124 38.91 8.51 19.66
N GLU A 125 39.25 8.78 20.91
CA GLU A 125 39.07 7.84 22.02
C GLU A 125 37.66 7.96 22.63
N THR A 126 37.12 6.90 23.24
CA THR A 126 35.80 6.93 23.90
C THR A 126 35.69 8.04 24.95
N THR A 127 36.79 8.39 25.62
CA THR A 127 36.84 9.49 26.60
C THR A 127 36.90 10.89 25.97
N ASP A 128 37.33 11.02 24.70
CA ASP A 128 37.26 12.31 24.00
C ASP A 128 35.81 12.79 23.85
N ILE A 129 34.91 11.81 23.64
CA ILE A 129 33.46 11.99 23.47
C ILE A 129 32.74 12.01 24.83
N TYR A 130 32.76 10.90 25.58
CA TYR A 130 31.91 10.73 26.77
C TYR A 130 32.22 11.75 27.88
N ASP A 131 33.51 11.99 28.15
CA ASP A 131 33.97 12.97 29.15
C ASP A 131 34.08 14.41 28.58
N LYS A 132 33.73 14.64 27.30
CA LYS A 132 33.96 15.90 26.56
C LYS A 132 35.42 16.41 26.66
N LYS A 133 36.42 15.51 26.59
CA LYS A 133 37.85 15.89 26.70
C LYS A 133 38.42 16.49 25.43
N ASN A 134 37.99 16.04 24.25
CA ASN A 134 38.52 16.51 22.98
C ASN A 134 37.49 16.35 21.84
N MET A 135 36.36 17.06 21.98
CA MET A 135 35.33 17.07 20.95
C MET A 135 35.82 17.57 19.57
N PRO A 136 36.77 18.53 19.45
CA PRO A 136 37.34 18.91 18.15
C PRO A 136 37.95 17.74 17.36
N ARG A 137 38.53 16.73 18.03
CA ARG A 137 39.00 15.49 17.38
C ARG A 137 37.85 14.62 16.86
N VAL A 138 36.71 14.64 17.53
CA VAL A 138 35.49 13.92 17.11
C VAL A 138 34.89 14.57 15.87
N ILE A 139 34.79 15.91 15.85
CA ILE A 139 34.35 16.67 14.68
C ILE A 139 35.33 16.44 13.50
N TYR A 140 36.64 16.47 13.74
CA TYR A 140 37.64 16.12 12.72
C TYR A 140 37.47 14.69 12.17
N CYS A 141 37.16 13.71 13.03
CA CYS A 141 36.83 12.36 12.59
C CYS A 141 35.55 12.30 11.74
N ILE A 142 34.52 13.09 12.08
CA ILE A 142 33.28 13.17 11.29
C ILE A 142 33.54 13.79 9.91
N HIS A 143 34.37 14.83 9.82
CA HIS A 143 34.79 15.43 8.55
C HIS A 143 35.59 14.44 7.68
N ALA A 144 36.54 13.69 8.28
CA ALA A 144 37.29 12.66 7.57
C ALA A 144 36.40 11.48 7.14
N LEU A 145 35.48 11.05 8.00
CA LEU A 145 34.48 10.03 7.70
C LEU A 145 33.57 10.46 6.55
N SER A 146 33.10 11.71 6.53
CA SER A 146 32.25 12.25 5.47
C SER A 146 32.95 12.20 4.11
N LEU A 147 34.18 12.72 4.00
CA LEU A 147 34.94 12.68 2.75
C LEU A 147 35.25 11.24 2.31
N PHE A 148 35.52 10.34 3.25
CA PHE A 148 35.77 8.93 2.95
C PHE A 148 34.51 8.20 2.46
N LEU A 149 33.35 8.42 3.09
CA LEU A 149 32.07 7.86 2.65
C LEU A 149 31.62 8.46 1.31
N PHE A 150 31.87 9.75 1.06
CA PHE A 150 31.63 10.38 -0.25
C PHE A 150 32.49 9.75 -1.35
N ARG A 151 33.80 9.56 -1.10
CA ARG A 151 34.71 8.82 -2.00
C ARG A 151 34.17 7.41 -2.32
N LEU A 152 33.60 6.71 -1.34
CA LEU A 152 32.99 5.38 -1.52
C LEU A 152 31.60 5.39 -2.16
N GLY A 153 30.98 6.56 -2.37
CA GLY A 153 29.60 6.67 -2.87
C GLY A 153 28.52 6.23 -1.86
N LEU A 154 28.83 6.29 -0.56
CA LEU A 154 27.95 5.87 0.55
C LEU A 154 27.28 7.02 1.30
N ALA A 155 27.74 8.26 1.11
CA ALA A 155 27.17 9.45 1.74
C ALA A 155 27.35 10.68 0.83
N PRO A 156 26.52 11.73 0.98
CA PRO A 156 26.73 13.00 0.29
C PRO A 156 28.01 13.70 0.78
N GLN A 157 28.51 14.63 -0.04
CA GLN A 157 29.62 15.51 0.33
C GLN A 157 29.22 16.47 1.46
N ILE A 158 30.13 16.71 2.40
CA ILE A 158 30.01 17.81 3.38
C ILE A 158 30.31 19.15 2.70
N HIS A 159 29.45 20.14 2.92
CA HIS A 159 29.59 21.46 2.32
C HIS A 159 30.54 22.33 3.14
N ASP A 160 31.31 23.20 2.50
CA ASP A 160 32.06 24.25 3.20
C ASP A 160 31.16 25.48 3.43
N LEU A 161 31.01 25.87 4.69
CA LEU A 161 30.14 26.95 5.16
C LEU A 161 30.91 28.15 5.70
N TYR A 162 32.24 28.13 5.62
CA TYR A 162 33.08 29.24 6.06
C TYR A 162 32.78 30.53 5.28
N GLY A 163 32.56 31.62 6.02
CA GLY A 163 32.13 32.92 5.48
C GLY A 163 30.68 32.97 4.99
N LYS A 164 29.97 31.84 4.89
CA LYS A 164 28.56 31.76 4.46
C LYS A 164 27.59 31.89 5.64
N VAL A 165 27.96 31.38 6.81
CA VAL A 165 27.13 31.38 8.03
C VAL A 165 27.60 32.47 9.00
N LYS A 166 26.65 33.06 9.75
CA LYS A 166 26.92 34.06 10.79
C LYS A 166 26.44 33.53 12.14
N PHE A 167 27.27 33.70 13.16
CA PHE A 167 26.98 33.36 14.54
C PHE A 167 26.88 34.64 15.38
N THR A 168 26.20 34.57 16.52
CA THR A 168 26.12 35.65 17.49
C THR A 168 27.41 35.77 18.30
N ALA A 169 27.62 36.94 18.91
CA ALA A 169 28.78 37.18 19.78
C ALA A 169 28.78 36.28 21.03
N GLU A 170 27.61 35.86 21.51
CA GLU A 170 27.48 34.95 22.66
C GLU A 170 27.93 33.53 22.32
N GLU A 171 27.52 32.99 21.16
CA GLU A 171 27.96 31.67 20.67
C GLU A 171 29.48 31.63 20.44
N LEU A 172 30.02 32.70 19.82
CA LEU A 172 31.47 32.86 19.61
C LEU A 172 32.25 32.93 20.93
N GLY A 173 31.76 33.71 21.90
CA GLY A 173 32.37 33.84 23.23
C GLY A 173 32.36 32.53 24.03
N ASN A 174 31.26 31.77 23.95
CA ASN A 174 31.12 30.47 24.60
C ASN A 174 32.14 29.46 24.06
N ILE A 175 32.22 29.32 22.72
CA ILE A 175 33.18 28.40 22.09
C ILE A 175 34.63 28.83 22.30
N ALA A 176 34.94 30.13 22.22
CA ALA A 176 36.29 30.64 22.51
C ALA A 176 36.72 30.30 23.95
N SER A 177 35.80 30.41 24.92
CA SER A 177 36.02 30.06 26.32
C SER A 177 36.24 28.54 26.51
N GLU A 178 35.44 27.69 25.86
CA GLU A 178 35.61 26.23 25.94
C GLU A 178 36.92 25.75 25.31
N LEU A 179 37.29 26.25 24.13
CA LEU A 179 38.57 25.94 23.48
C LEU A 179 39.77 26.37 24.34
N ALA A 180 39.71 27.57 24.92
CA ALA A 180 40.75 28.08 25.81
C ALA A 180 40.87 27.27 27.11
N LYS A 181 39.75 26.82 27.70
CA LYS A 181 39.72 26.04 28.94
C LYS A 181 40.47 24.72 28.86
N TYR A 182 40.43 24.05 27.70
CA TYR A 182 41.12 22.77 27.48
C TYR A 182 42.47 22.91 26.74
N GLY A 183 42.83 24.11 26.28
CA GLY A 183 44.09 24.38 25.57
C GLY A 183 44.22 23.62 24.25
N LEU A 184 43.09 23.27 23.62
CA LEU A 184 43.04 22.43 22.42
C LEU A 184 43.45 23.24 21.19
N GLN A 185 44.34 22.67 20.37
CA GLN A 185 44.61 23.18 19.03
C GLN A 185 43.66 22.51 18.03
N LEU A 186 43.07 23.30 17.12
CA LEU A 186 42.22 22.76 16.08
C LEU A 186 43.05 21.91 15.09
N PRO A 187 42.57 20.72 14.69
CA PRO A 187 43.18 19.93 13.62
C PRO A 187 43.19 20.65 12.27
N ALA A 188 44.08 20.25 11.37
CA ALA A 188 44.15 20.80 10.01
C ALA A 188 43.06 20.19 9.09
N PHE A 189 41.85 20.76 9.13
CA PHE A 189 40.70 20.30 8.34
C PHE A 189 40.95 20.32 6.83
N SER A 190 41.65 21.33 6.28
CA SER A 190 41.95 21.42 4.84
C SER A 190 42.85 20.28 4.32
N LYS A 191 43.60 19.60 5.19
CA LYS A 191 44.57 18.56 4.81
C LYS A 191 44.02 17.14 4.83
N ILE A 192 42.76 16.94 5.27
CA ILE A 192 42.10 15.63 5.36
C ILE A 192 42.15 14.88 4.03
N GLY A 193 41.80 15.53 2.92
CA GLY A 193 41.77 14.89 1.60
C GLY A 193 43.14 14.46 1.07
N GLY A 194 44.20 15.20 1.40
CA GLY A 194 45.58 14.81 1.10
C GLY A 194 46.02 13.59 1.91
N ILE A 195 45.77 13.61 3.23
CA ILE A 195 46.11 12.48 4.13
C ILE A 195 45.36 11.20 3.70
N LEU A 196 44.07 11.31 3.34
CA LEU A 196 43.25 10.20 2.83
C LEU A 196 43.65 9.71 1.43
N ALA A 197 44.48 10.44 0.68
CA ALA A 197 45.06 9.99 -0.58
C ALA A 197 46.44 9.32 -0.37
N ASN A 198 47.29 9.92 0.47
CA ASN A 198 48.69 9.52 0.64
C ASN A 198 48.85 8.09 1.19
N GLU A 199 48.08 7.70 2.21
CA GLU A 199 48.18 6.38 2.88
C GLU A 199 47.82 5.17 1.97
N PHE A 200 47.28 5.39 0.76
CA PHE A 200 46.85 4.33 -0.15
C PHE A 200 47.79 4.06 -1.33
N SER A 201 48.91 4.79 -1.48
CA SER A 201 49.79 4.67 -2.65
C SER A 201 51.27 4.58 -2.27
N ALA A 202 52.02 3.75 -3.02
CA ALA A 202 53.48 3.62 -2.84
C ALA A 202 54.30 4.65 -3.65
N ASP A 203 53.64 5.48 -4.47
CA ASP A 203 54.25 6.53 -5.30
C ASP A 203 53.40 7.81 -5.22
N GLU A 204 53.58 8.54 -4.11
CA GLU A 204 52.86 9.77 -3.79
C GLU A 204 53.00 10.83 -4.90
N ALA A 205 54.17 10.90 -5.54
CA ALA A 205 54.46 11.88 -6.58
C ALA A 205 53.70 11.60 -7.87
N ALA A 206 53.60 10.32 -8.28
CA ALA A 206 52.83 9.92 -9.45
C ALA A 206 51.33 10.17 -9.28
N VAL A 207 50.78 9.92 -8.09
CA VAL A 207 49.37 10.22 -7.77
C VAL A 207 49.14 11.73 -7.81
N HIS A 208 49.96 12.53 -7.11
CA HIS A 208 49.80 13.98 -7.08
C HIS A 208 49.87 14.61 -8.48
N ALA A 209 50.82 14.17 -9.32
CA ALA A 209 50.93 14.64 -10.70
C ALA A 209 49.70 14.26 -11.56
N ALA A 210 49.11 13.09 -11.37
CA ALA A 210 47.90 12.68 -12.06
C ALA A 210 46.68 13.54 -11.65
N ILE A 211 46.52 13.83 -10.35
CA ILE A 211 45.43 14.68 -9.84
C ILE A 211 45.56 16.13 -10.32
N LEU A 212 46.77 16.69 -10.39
CA LEU A 212 47.00 17.99 -11.00
C LEU A 212 46.65 18.00 -12.50
N ALA A 213 47.07 16.98 -13.26
CA ALA A 213 46.73 16.88 -14.68
C ALA A 213 45.21 16.79 -14.94
N ILE A 214 44.45 16.10 -14.09
CA ILE A 214 42.97 16.10 -14.13
C ILE A 214 42.43 17.50 -13.84
N ASN A 215 42.93 18.16 -12.78
CA ASN A 215 42.52 19.52 -12.41
C ASN A 215 42.75 20.54 -13.53
N ASP A 216 43.85 20.41 -14.29
CA ASP A 216 44.19 21.25 -15.45
C ASP A 216 43.37 20.89 -16.71
N ALA A 217 42.99 19.63 -16.89
CA ALA A 217 42.09 19.22 -17.98
C ALA A 217 40.66 19.75 -17.74
N VAL A 218 40.16 19.62 -16.51
CA VAL A 218 38.86 20.14 -16.08
C VAL A 218 38.76 21.66 -16.28
N GLU A 219 39.80 22.42 -15.95
CA GLU A 219 39.85 23.88 -16.22
C GLU A 219 39.82 24.22 -17.71
N ARG A 220 40.44 23.40 -18.57
CA ARG A 220 40.46 23.62 -20.02
C ARG A 220 39.13 23.31 -20.70
N GLY A 221 38.23 22.57 -20.04
CA GLY A 221 36.86 22.35 -20.51
C GLY A 221 36.69 21.34 -21.63
N VAL A 222 37.74 20.60 -22.00
CA VAL A 222 37.73 19.66 -23.13
C VAL A 222 37.44 18.24 -22.62
N VAL A 223 36.31 17.67 -23.05
CA VAL A 223 35.80 16.38 -22.54
C VAL A 223 36.76 15.23 -22.83
N GLU A 224 37.36 15.17 -24.03
CA GLU A 224 38.31 14.12 -24.40
C GLU A 224 39.58 14.17 -23.54
N ASP A 225 40.14 15.35 -23.32
CA ASP A 225 41.34 15.55 -22.48
C ASP A 225 41.07 15.18 -21.02
N THR A 226 39.89 15.54 -20.50
CA THR A 226 39.48 15.16 -19.14
C THR A 226 39.29 13.65 -19.04
N LEU A 227 38.65 12.99 -20.01
CA LEU A 227 38.53 11.53 -20.00
C LEU A 227 39.90 10.83 -20.02
N VAL A 228 40.84 11.28 -20.86
CA VAL A 228 42.20 10.73 -20.94
C VAL A 228 42.96 10.91 -19.62
N THR A 229 42.81 12.05 -18.94
CA THR A 229 43.45 12.29 -17.64
C THR A 229 42.78 11.51 -16.50
N LEU A 230 41.46 11.32 -16.52
CA LEU A 230 40.73 10.46 -15.57
C LEU A 230 41.12 8.99 -15.73
N GLN A 231 41.31 8.51 -16.96
CA GLN A 231 41.77 7.14 -17.27
C GLN A 231 43.24 6.87 -16.88
N ASN A 232 43.98 7.85 -16.36
CA ASN A 232 45.36 7.67 -15.91
C ASN A 232 45.43 6.68 -14.73
N PRO A 233 46.14 5.54 -14.84
CA PRO A 233 46.19 4.54 -13.77
C PRO A 233 46.80 5.10 -12.47
N ASN A 234 47.64 6.13 -12.55
CA ASN A 234 48.23 6.77 -11.38
C ASN A 234 47.23 7.64 -10.60
N ALA A 235 46.07 7.99 -11.18
CA ALA A 235 45.00 8.68 -10.45
C ALA A 235 44.25 7.77 -9.46
N LEU A 236 44.43 6.44 -9.58
CA LEU A 236 43.79 5.41 -8.75
C LEU A 236 42.26 5.55 -8.72
N LEU A 237 41.67 5.97 -9.84
CA LEU A 237 40.23 6.14 -10.01
C LEU A 237 39.57 4.84 -10.49
N GLY A 238 38.43 4.49 -9.89
CA GLY A 238 37.59 3.35 -10.23
C GLY A 238 36.24 3.75 -10.81
N ASN A 239 35.54 2.77 -11.38
CA ASN A 239 34.17 2.89 -11.90
C ASN A 239 33.97 3.91 -13.04
N LEU A 240 35.01 4.29 -13.78
CA LEU A 240 34.87 5.19 -14.93
C LEU A 240 34.03 4.56 -16.05
N ARG A 241 33.07 5.32 -16.57
CA ARG A 241 32.16 4.97 -17.68
C ARG A 241 32.34 5.99 -18.80
N GLU A 242 32.88 5.56 -19.94
CA GLU A 242 33.10 6.45 -21.10
C GLU A 242 31.85 7.22 -21.57
N PRO A 243 30.62 6.65 -21.56
CA PRO A 243 29.42 7.41 -21.91
C PRO A 243 29.12 8.62 -21.01
N LEU A 244 29.65 8.65 -19.78
CA LEU A 244 29.43 9.74 -18.82
C LEU A 244 30.56 10.78 -18.83
N ALA A 245 31.51 10.71 -19.78
CA ALA A 245 32.67 11.62 -19.83
C ALA A 245 32.30 13.12 -19.78
N ALA A 246 31.25 13.51 -20.51
CA ALA A 246 30.75 14.90 -20.50
C ALA A 246 30.17 15.30 -19.14
N VAL A 247 29.43 14.39 -18.49
CA VAL A 247 28.84 14.59 -17.16
C VAL A 247 29.92 14.71 -16.09
N TYR A 248 30.97 13.87 -16.14
CA TYR A 248 32.13 13.99 -15.27
C TYR A 248 32.81 15.35 -15.42
N GLN A 249 33.04 15.80 -16.67
CA GLN A 249 33.66 17.10 -16.94
C GLN A 249 32.83 18.26 -16.34
N GLU A 250 31.52 18.26 -16.53
CA GLU A 250 30.64 19.30 -15.99
C GLU A 250 30.60 19.31 -14.46
N LEU A 251 30.40 18.15 -13.83
CA LEU A 251 30.36 18.03 -12.37
C LEU A 251 31.69 18.39 -11.70
N LEU A 252 32.82 17.94 -12.26
CA LEU A 252 34.15 18.28 -11.73
C LEU A 252 34.46 19.78 -11.93
N ALA A 253 34.05 20.37 -13.06
CA ALA A 253 34.21 21.81 -13.27
C ALA A 253 33.39 22.63 -12.25
N LEU A 254 32.13 22.25 -12.02
CA LEU A 254 31.27 22.90 -11.04
C LEU A 254 31.84 22.77 -9.61
N ALA A 255 32.23 21.57 -9.20
CA ALA A 255 32.83 21.31 -7.90
C ALA A 255 34.12 22.10 -7.69
N LYS A 256 34.98 22.18 -8.72
CA LYS A 256 36.21 22.98 -8.68
C LYS A 256 35.91 24.49 -8.59
N MET A 257 34.91 24.98 -9.32
CA MET A 257 34.48 26.39 -9.23
C MET A 257 33.95 26.73 -7.84
N GLU A 258 33.13 25.88 -7.22
CA GLU A 258 32.65 26.10 -5.86
C GLU A 258 33.81 26.06 -4.84
N LYS A 259 34.69 25.07 -4.93
CA LYS A 259 35.85 24.95 -4.04
C LYS A 259 36.78 26.16 -4.13
N ALA A 260 37.10 26.61 -5.34
CA ALA A 260 37.89 27.82 -5.56
C ALA A 260 37.18 29.11 -5.11
N ALA A 261 35.84 29.15 -5.06
CA ALA A 261 35.09 30.25 -4.47
C ALA A 261 35.16 30.22 -2.93
N ASN A 262 35.06 29.04 -2.31
CA ASN A 262 35.16 28.87 -0.86
C ASN A 262 36.57 29.19 -0.33
N ALA A 263 37.62 28.86 -1.09
CA ALA A 263 39.01 29.23 -0.77
C ALA A 263 39.21 30.75 -0.68
N ARG A 264 38.51 31.55 -1.48
CA ARG A 264 38.57 33.03 -1.41
C ARG A 264 37.96 33.60 -0.13
N ASN A 265 37.08 32.85 0.55
CA ASN A 265 36.55 33.26 1.85
C ASN A 265 37.55 33.02 2.99
N HIS A 266 38.60 32.22 2.75
CA HIS A 266 39.64 31.87 3.72
C HIS A 266 40.91 32.76 3.64
N ASP A 267 40.89 33.84 2.85
CA ASP A 267 42.06 34.69 2.58
C ASP A 267 42.44 35.62 3.77
N ASP A 268 42.98 35.01 4.83
CA ASP A 268 43.62 35.67 5.98
C ASP A 268 45.09 36.07 5.69
N GLY A 269 45.52 36.06 4.41
CA GLY A 269 46.87 36.48 3.99
C GLY A 269 47.99 35.47 4.23
N GLN A 270 47.67 34.17 4.31
CA GLN A 270 48.67 33.08 4.30
C GLN A 270 48.88 32.53 2.88
N GLU A 271 49.97 31.80 2.64
CA GLU A 271 50.24 31.15 1.36
C GLU A 271 49.12 30.13 1.06
N GLN A 272 48.34 30.36 -0.01
CA GLN A 272 47.22 29.48 -0.39
C GLN A 272 47.69 28.04 -0.62
N ASP A 273 47.11 27.10 0.13
CA ASP A 273 47.44 25.69 -0.02
C ASP A 273 46.81 25.17 -1.34
N ILE A 274 47.56 24.40 -2.13
CA ILE A 274 47.10 23.90 -3.44
C ILE A 274 45.83 23.05 -3.26
N TYR A 275 45.69 22.37 -2.13
CA TYR A 275 44.52 21.56 -1.77
C TYR A 275 43.25 22.37 -1.45
N GLU A 276 43.34 23.68 -1.25
CA GLU A 276 42.18 24.55 -1.02
C GLU A 276 41.51 24.96 -2.33
N SER A 277 42.26 25.03 -3.44
CA SER A 277 41.73 25.42 -4.76
C SER A 277 41.54 24.25 -5.73
N CYS A 278 42.33 23.19 -5.61
CA CYS A 278 42.25 22.00 -6.47
C CYS A 278 41.38 20.89 -5.84
N LEU A 279 40.72 20.10 -6.68
CA LEU A 279 40.05 18.88 -6.25
C LEU A 279 41.07 17.79 -5.90
N THR A 280 40.86 17.11 -4.77
CA THR A 280 41.65 15.96 -4.32
C THR A 280 41.16 14.67 -4.98
N GLN A 281 41.97 13.60 -4.90
CA GLN A 281 41.62 12.26 -5.41
C GLN A 281 40.27 11.77 -4.85
N ALA A 282 40.03 12.00 -3.56
CA ALA A 282 38.82 11.55 -2.87
C ALA A 282 37.57 12.29 -3.37
N GLU A 283 37.66 13.61 -3.58
CA GLU A 283 36.58 14.43 -4.16
C GLU A 283 36.29 14.00 -5.60
N ILE A 284 37.32 13.86 -6.45
CA ILE A 284 37.17 13.43 -7.85
C ILE A 284 36.48 12.07 -7.94
N GLN A 285 36.92 11.09 -7.14
CA GLN A 285 36.30 9.77 -7.08
C GLN A 285 34.84 9.82 -6.58
N GLY A 286 34.55 10.67 -5.60
CA GLY A 286 33.19 10.88 -5.10
C GLY A 286 32.26 11.46 -6.16
N HIS A 287 32.69 12.47 -6.93
CA HIS A 287 31.92 13.03 -8.04
C HIS A 287 31.73 12.02 -9.19
N ILE A 288 32.72 11.18 -9.50
CA ILE A 288 32.57 10.09 -10.48
C ILE A 288 31.50 9.09 -10.01
N ASN A 289 31.56 8.66 -8.75
CA ASN A 289 30.58 7.73 -8.18
C ASN A 289 29.17 8.35 -8.13
N LEU A 290 29.05 9.63 -7.78
CA LEU A 290 27.78 10.38 -7.83
C LEU A 290 27.19 10.40 -9.24
N ALA A 291 27.98 10.77 -10.25
CA ALA A 291 27.55 10.81 -11.65
C ALA A 291 27.15 9.42 -12.17
N ASN A 292 27.88 8.38 -11.75
CA ASN A 292 27.55 7.00 -12.10
C ASN A 292 26.20 6.57 -11.51
N VAL A 293 25.91 6.93 -10.24
CA VAL A 293 24.61 6.66 -9.62
C VAL A 293 23.52 7.42 -10.36
N GLN A 294 23.70 8.72 -10.61
CA GLN A 294 22.74 9.54 -11.34
C GLN A 294 22.42 8.97 -12.74
N GLY A 295 23.44 8.65 -13.54
CA GLY A 295 23.26 8.03 -14.85
C GLY A 295 22.60 6.63 -14.79
N ALA A 296 22.84 5.85 -13.74
CA ALA A 296 22.13 4.58 -13.55
C ALA A 296 20.66 4.78 -13.15
N LEU A 297 20.34 5.80 -12.34
CA LEU A 297 18.96 6.18 -12.01
C LEU A 297 18.21 6.72 -13.24
N GLU A 298 18.88 7.48 -14.11
CA GLU A 298 18.33 7.90 -15.40
C GLU A 298 17.98 6.69 -16.27
N VAL A 299 18.87 5.68 -16.39
CA VAL A 299 18.59 4.46 -17.17
C VAL A 299 17.42 3.64 -16.57
N VAL A 300 17.25 3.63 -15.25
CA VAL A 300 16.06 3.04 -14.59
C VAL A 300 14.79 3.80 -15.01
N ASP A 301 14.79 5.13 -14.94
CA ASP A 301 13.61 5.94 -15.30
C ASP A 301 13.27 5.84 -16.79
N ASP A 302 14.29 5.84 -17.66
CA ASP A 302 14.18 5.58 -19.10
C ASP A 302 13.45 4.24 -19.40
N ALA A 303 13.71 3.21 -18.58
CA ALA A 303 13.05 1.91 -18.69
C ALA A 303 11.60 1.91 -18.14
N LEU A 304 11.34 2.68 -17.08
CA LEU A 304 10.00 2.92 -16.52
C LEU A 304 9.12 3.77 -17.46
N GLU A 305 9.68 4.78 -18.15
CA GLU A 305 8.97 5.53 -19.19
C GLU A 305 8.61 4.65 -20.39
N ARG A 306 9.54 3.77 -20.80
CA ARG A 306 9.33 2.84 -21.92
C ARG A 306 8.47 1.62 -21.57
N GLN A 307 8.06 1.48 -20.30
CA GLN A 307 7.29 0.35 -19.77
C GLN A 307 7.91 -1.01 -20.18
N ASN A 308 9.24 -1.12 -20.05
CA ASN A 308 10.00 -2.29 -20.49
C ASN A 308 10.59 -3.04 -19.28
N PRO A 309 9.98 -4.17 -18.86
CA PRO A 309 10.40 -4.90 -17.67
C PRO A 309 11.80 -5.53 -17.83
N GLY A 310 12.18 -5.93 -19.04
CA GLY A 310 13.51 -6.49 -19.32
C GLY A 310 14.62 -5.44 -19.20
N ALA A 311 14.43 -4.27 -19.81
CA ALA A 311 15.38 -3.16 -19.70
C ALA A 311 15.47 -2.61 -18.27
N LEU A 312 14.34 -2.57 -17.56
CA LEU A 312 14.30 -2.19 -16.14
C LEU A 312 15.09 -3.18 -15.29
N LEU A 313 14.91 -4.48 -15.52
CA LEU A 313 15.65 -5.51 -14.81
C LEU A 313 17.16 -5.40 -15.05
N GLU A 314 17.60 -5.14 -16.29
CA GLU A 314 19.01 -4.88 -16.60
C GLU A 314 19.55 -3.64 -15.87
N ALA A 315 18.77 -2.55 -15.82
CA ALA A 315 19.13 -1.32 -15.11
C ALA A 315 19.25 -1.53 -13.59
N LEU A 316 18.32 -2.29 -12.98
CA LEU A 316 18.34 -2.61 -11.54
C LEU A 316 19.49 -3.53 -11.13
N HIS A 317 20.08 -4.28 -12.08
CA HIS A 317 21.29 -5.08 -11.84
C HIS A 317 22.59 -4.27 -11.97
N ASP A 318 22.53 -2.96 -12.25
CA ASP A 318 23.73 -2.12 -12.32
C ASP A 318 24.48 -2.13 -10.96
N PRO A 319 25.76 -2.55 -10.92
CA PRO A 319 26.52 -2.69 -9.68
C PRO A 319 26.74 -1.37 -8.94
N VAL A 320 26.59 -0.21 -9.60
CA VAL A 320 26.70 1.12 -8.95
C VAL A 320 25.48 1.42 -8.09
N LEU A 321 24.28 0.98 -8.49
CA LEU A 321 23.10 1.07 -7.62
C LEU A 321 23.26 0.17 -6.40
N ALA A 322 24.00 -0.94 -6.51
CA ALA A 322 24.31 -1.88 -5.43
C ALA A 322 23.06 -2.43 -4.71
N LEU A 323 21.95 -2.55 -5.45
CA LEU A 323 20.66 -3.01 -4.94
C LEU A 323 20.73 -4.45 -4.45
N GLN A 324 20.01 -4.72 -3.37
CA GLN A 324 19.92 -6.01 -2.72
C GLN A 324 18.60 -6.70 -3.06
N GLY A 325 18.68 -7.99 -3.36
CA GLY A 325 17.51 -8.83 -3.56
C GLY A 325 16.80 -8.68 -4.91
N VAL A 326 17.41 -8.08 -5.94
CA VAL A 326 16.85 -8.08 -7.30
C VAL A 326 16.80 -9.52 -7.84
N ARG A 327 15.64 -9.93 -8.37
CA ARG A 327 15.36 -11.30 -8.84
C ARG A 327 14.91 -11.28 -10.30
N GLY A 328 15.54 -12.12 -11.12
CA GLY A 328 15.28 -12.14 -12.57
C GLY A 328 13.84 -12.46 -13.00
N THR A 329 13.06 -13.14 -12.16
CA THR A 329 11.65 -13.51 -12.46
C THR A 329 10.62 -12.50 -11.95
N PHE A 330 11.05 -11.37 -11.39
CA PHE A 330 10.18 -10.35 -10.76
C PHE A 330 10.15 -9.04 -11.57
N ALA A 331 10.56 -9.08 -12.84
CA ALA A 331 10.71 -7.89 -13.69
C ALA A 331 9.42 -7.08 -13.83
N ASP A 332 8.27 -7.75 -14.03
CA ASP A 332 6.95 -7.10 -14.12
C ASP A 332 6.52 -6.51 -12.76
N TRP A 333 6.80 -7.21 -11.65
CA TRP A 333 6.56 -6.71 -10.29
C TRP A 333 7.36 -5.44 -9.97
N TYR A 334 8.63 -5.36 -10.40
CA TYR A 334 9.43 -4.14 -10.28
C TYR A 334 8.88 -3.02 -11.15
N LEU A 335 8.40 -3.31 -12.36
CA LEU A 335 7.83 -2.31 -13.26
C LEU A 335 6.56 -1.69 -12.69
N GLU A 336 5.63 -2.51 -12.19
CA GLU A 336 4.39 -2.03 -11.57
C GLU A 336 4.70 -1.18 -10.33
N GLN A 337 5.49 -1.72 -9.39
CA GLN A 337 5.79 -1.05 -8.13
C GLN A 337 6.53 0.27 -8.33
N LEU A 338 7.62 0.29 -9.11
CA LEU A 338 8.43 1.50 -9.31
C LEU A 338 7.72 2.54 -10.20
N THR A 339 6.82 2.12 -11.10
CA THR A 339 5.94 3.07 -11.80
C THR A 339 5.00 3.76 -10.80
N SER A 340 4.37 3.00 -9.90
CA SER A 340 3.50 3.55 -8.86
C SER A 340 4.26 4.47 -7.89
N ASP A 341 5.46 4.09 -7.45
CA ASP A 341 6.29 4.91 -6.56
C ASP A 341 6.69 6.24 -7.21
N ARG A 342 7.04 6.20 -8.51
CA ARG A 342 7.36 7.42 -9.30
C ARG A 342 6.14 8.32 -9.48
N GLU A 343 4.97 7.75 -9.76
CA GLU A 343 3.72 8.51 -9.88
C GLU A 343 3.34 9.17 -8.54
N GLN A 344 3.46 8.44 -7.42
CA GLN A 344 3.23 8.99 -6.09
C GLN A 344 4.20 10.14 -5.78
N LYS A 345 5.50 9.95 -5.99
CA LYS A 345 6.53 11.00 -5.79
C LYS A 345 6.24 12.25 -6.64
N SER A 346 5.81 12.07 -7.89
CA SER A 346 5.43 13.18 -8.76
C SER A 346 4.17 13.92 -8.30
N GLN A 347 3.21 13.23 -7.66
CA GLN A 347 2.01 13.86 -7.09
C GLN A 347 2.33 14.64 -5.81
N GLU A 348 3.16 14.08 -4.93
CA GLU A 348 3.58 14.72 -3.66
C GLU A 348 4.42 15.99 -3.90
N LEU A 349 5.33 15.96 -4.87
CA LEU A 349 6.21 17.09 -5.19
C LEU A 349 5.63 18.08 -6.21
N GLY A 350 4.54 17.71 -6.90
CA GLY A 350 3.93 18.50 -7.97
C GLY A 350 4.80 18.66 -9.23
N LEU A 351 5.88 17.88 -9.35
CA LEU A 351 6.82 17.88 -10.47
C LEU A 351 7.50 16.50 -10.59
N VAL A 352 7.77 16.06 -11.82
CA VAL A 352 8.41 14.77 -12.08
C VAL A 352 9.86 14.82 -11.58
N ARG A 353 10.24 13.85 -10.74
CA ARG A 353 11.63 13.59 -10.34
C ARG A 353 11.93 12.10 -10.43
N LEU A 354 13.20 11.82 -10.72
CA LEU A 354 13.78 10.48 -10.59
C LEU A 354 13.56 9.94 -9.16
N LEU A 355 13.36 8.63 -9.07
CA LEU A 355 13.44 7.92 -7.80
C LEU A 355 14.90 7.93 -7.30
N GLU A 356 15.05 8.08 -6.00
CA GLU A 356 16.33 7.93 -5.30
C GLU A 356 16.69 6.45 -5.18
N LYS A 357 17.98 6.15 -5.05
CA LYS A 357 18.48 4.77 -4.89
C LYS A 357 17.80 4.04 -3.73
N GLU A 358 17.56 4.74 -2.62
CA GLU A 358 16.92 4.21 -1.43
C GLU A 358 15.42 3.93 -1.65
N GLU A 359 14.74 4.75 -2.45
CA GLU A 359 13.34 4.53 -2.85
C GLU A 359 13.23 3.32 -3.78
N ILE A 360 14.13 3.19 -4.77
CA ILE A 360 14.19 2.00 -5.64
C ILE A 360 14.48 0.74 -4.81
N GLN A 361 15.37 0.80 -3.83
CA GLN A 361 15.64 -0.33 -2.94
C GLN A 361 14.41 -0.72 -2.11
N ALA A 362 13.61 0.25 -1.67
CA ALA A 362 12.34 -0.01 -0.99
C ALA A 362 11.29 -0.62 -1.93
N GLY A 363 11.12 -0.06 -3.14
CA GLY A 363 10.22 -0.60 -4.16
C GLY A 363 10.59 -2.03 -4.58
N VAL A 364 11.88 -2.34 -4.75
CA VAL A 364 12.37 -3.72 -5.00
C VAL A 364 12.02 -4.66 -3.84
N ALA A 365 12.09 -4.20 -2.58
CA ALA A 365 11.70 -5.01 -1.43
C ALA A 365 10.19 -5.30 -1.40
N VAL A 366 9.35 -4.28 -1.63
CA VAL A 366 7.88 -4.40 -1.69
C VAL A 366 7.44 -5.29 -2.87
N ALA A 367 8.03 -5.11 -4.05
CA ALA A 367 7.76 -5.94 -5.22
C ALA A 367 8.15 -7.41 -5.01
N ASN A 368 9.25 -7.68 -4.30
CA ASN A 368 9.63 -9.03 -3.89
C ASN A 368 8.62 -9.65 -2.92
N GLU A 369 8.14 -8.89 -1.94
CA GLU A 369 7.13 -9.34 -0.97
C GLU A 369 5.82 -9.70 -1.69
N LYS A 370 5.29 -8.80 -2.54
CA LYS A 370 4.10 -9.04 -3.37
C LYS A 370 4.22 -10.28 -4.26
N GLY A 371 5.34 -10.43 -4.97
CA GLY A 371 5.55 -11.59 -5.85
C GLY A 371 5.79 -12.90 -5.10
N ASP A 372 6.34 -12.86 -3.88
CA ASP A 372 6.41 -14.04 -3.00
C ASP A 372 5.02 -14.40 -2.46
N GLU A 373 4.20 -13.41 -2.09
CA GLU A 373 2.79 -13.61 -1.71
C GLU A 373 2.00 -14.28 -2.85
N GLU A 374 2.06 -13.74 -4.08
CA GLU A 374 1.38 -14.33 -5.24
C GLU A 374 1.84 -15.78 -5.50
N GLN A 375 3.15 -16.04 -5.45
CA GLN A 375 3.66 -17.40 -5.64
C GLN A 375 3.18 -18.37 -4.55
N THR A 376 3.10 -17.95 -3.29
CA THR A 376 2.55 -18.80 -2.21
C THR A 376 1.04 -19.02 -2.36
N MET A 377 0.31 -18.01 -2.83
CA MET A 377 -1.12 -18.08 -3.15
C MET A 377 -1.40 -19.06 -4.29
N LEU A 378 -0.69 -18.96 -5.41
CA LEU A 378 -0.81 -19.89 -6.53
C LEU A 378 -0.46 -21.33 -6.12
N GLN A 379 0.53 -21.52 -5.26
CA GLN A 379 0.83 -22.83 -4.68
C GLN A 379 -0.28 -23.35 -3.75
N ALA A 380 -0.96 -22.47 -3.00
CA ALA A 380 -2.11 -22.85 -2.17
C ALA A 380 -3.33 -23.22 -3.03
N VAL A 381 -3.65 -22.43 -4.06
CA VAL A 381 -4.70 -22.72 -5.07
C VAL A 381 -4.45 -24.06 -5.76
N TRP A 382 -3.20 -24.37 -6.13
CA TRP A 382 -2.84 -25.67 -6.69
C TRP A 382 -3.05 -26.82 -5.69
N ARG A 383 -2.67 -26.63 -4.41
CA ARG A 383 -2.90 -27.62 -3.34
C ARG A 383 -4.40 -27.88 -3.13
N ILE A 384 -5.23 -26.84 -3.12
CA ILE A 384 -6.69 -26.93 -3.06
C ILE A 384 -7.23 -27.73 -4.25
N ASN A 385 -6.87 -27.35 -5.49
CA ASN A 385 -7.31 -28.05 -6.70
C ASN A 385 -6.87 -29.53 -6.71
N LYS A 386 -5.73 -29.85 -6.12
CA LYS A 386 -5.26 -31.23 -5.92
C LYS A 386 -6.01 -31.97 -4.81
N ALA A 387 -6.42 -31.31 -3.73
CA ALA A 387 -7.22 -31.89 -2.66
C ALA A 387 -8.64 -32.21 -3.15
N ILE A 388 -9.30 -31.28 -3.86
CA ILE A 388 -10.64 -31.48 -4.44
C ILE A 388 -10.65 -32.72 -5.35
N ARG A 389 -9.63 -32.87 -6.22
CA ARG A 389 -9.46 -34.03 -7.11
C ARG A 389 -9.21 -35.36 -6.38
N ARG A 390 -8.66 -35.34 -5.17
CA ARG A 390 -8.50 -36.55 -4.33
C ARG A 390 -9.81 -37.01 -3.70
N GLY A 391 -10.81 -36.12 -3.57
CA GLY A 391 -12.12 -36.45 -3.00
C GLY A 391 -12.17 -36.58 -1.47
N VAL A 392 -11.09 -36.23 -0.76
CA VAL A 392 -11.02 -36.34 0.71
C VAL A 392 -11.47 -35.03 1.34
N ALA A 393 -12.70 -35.02 1.86
CA ALA A 393 -13.35 -33.84 2.42
C ALA A 393 -12.52 -33.09 3.49
N ALA A 394 -11.87 -33.84 4.38
CA ALA A 394 -11.01 -33.27 5.43
C ALA A 394 -9.75 -32.58 4.86
N ASP A 395 -9.13 -33.16 3.83
CA ASP A 395 -7.96 -32.56 3.16
C ASP A 395 -8.37 -31.29 2.41
N THR A 396 -9.50 -31.33 1.69
CA THR A 396 -9.98 -30.18 0.92
C THR A 396 -10.27 -28.98 1.81
N VAL A 397 -11.00 -29.13 2.92
CA VAL A 397 -11.20 -28.00 3.84
C VAL A 397 -9.92 -27.57 4.52
N LYS A 398 -9.01 -28.48 4.85
CA LYS A 398 -7.72 -28.12 5.44
C LYS A 398 -6.92 -27.19 4.51
N GLU A 399 -6.85 -27.50 3.22
CA GLU A 399 -6.14 -26.63 2.25
C GLU A 399 -6.95 -25.36 1.91
N LEU A 400 -8.29 -25.39 1.92
CA LEU A 400 -9.13 -24.19 1.77
C LEU A 400 -8.97 -23.20 2.94
N MET A 401 -8.61 -23.69 4.13
CA MET A 401 -8.34 -22.88 5.33
C MET A 401 -6.90 -22.35 5.39
N CYS A 402 -6.04 -22.65 4.41
CA CYS A 402 -4.70 -22.08 4.33
C CYS A 402 -4.79 -20.55 4.07
N PRO A 403 -4.25 -19.70 4.96
CA PRO A 403 -4.35 -18.24 4.81
C PRO A 403 -3.67 -17.75 3.52
N GLU A 404 -2.65 -18.48 3.04
CA GLU A 404 -1.95 -18.16 1.79
C GLU A 404 -2.87 -18.20 0.57
N ALA A 405 -3.99 -18.94 0.61
CA ALA A 405 -4.96 -18.99 -0.49
C ALA A 405 -5.83 -17.72 -0.62
N GLN A 406 -5.79 -16.83 0.39
CA GLN A 406 -6.57 -15.59 0.45
C GLN A 406 -8.09 -15.79 0.28
N LEU A 407 -8.62 -16.92 0.76
CA LEU A 407 -10.04 -17.30 0.60
C LEU A 407 -10.93 -16.78 1.74
N PRO A 408 -12.25 -16.65 1.52
CA PRO A 408 -13.22 -16.32 2.56
C PRO A 408 -13.24 -17.36 3.69
N ARG A 409 -13.91 -17.01 4.78
CA ARG A 409 -14.00 -17.89 5.96
C ARG A 409 -14.65 -19.24 5.62
N VAL A 410 -13.91 -20.32 5.86
CA VAL A 410 -14.34 -21.71 5.65
C VAL A 410 -14.76 -22.37 6.97
N TYR A 411 -15.77 -23.24 6.90
CA TYR A 411 -16.39 -23.88 8.08
C TYR A 411 -16.12 -25.40 8.16
N PRO A 412 -15.25 -25.89 9.08
CA PRO A 412 -14.82 -27.29 9.15
C PRO A 412 -15.92 -28.36 9.19
N PHE A 413 -17.05 -28.05 9.84
CA PHE A 413 -18.16 -28.99 9.99
C PHE A 413 -18.85 -29.32 8.64
N ALA A 414 -18.75 -28.43 7.65
CA ALA A 414 -19.34 -28.60 6.32
C ALA A 414 -18.36 -29.21 5.29
N SER A 415 -17.30 -29.90 5.74
CA SER A 415 -16.23 -30.41 4.86
C SER A 415 -16.71 -31.31 3.72
N ALA A 416 -17.71 -32.17 3.96
CA ALA A 416 -18.31 -32.99 2.91
C ALA A 416 -19.01 -32.15 1.84
N PHE A 417 -19.65 -31.03 2.22
CA PHE A 417 -20.38 -30.14 1.31
C PHE A 417 -19.41 -29.35 0.41
N TYR A 418 -18.40 -28.68 0.96
CA TYR A 418 -17.39 -27.99 0.14
C TYR A 418 -16.72 -28.94 -0.85
N GLN A 419 -16.34 -30.14 -0.41
CA GLN A 419 -15.74 -31.16 -1.29
C GLN A 419 -16.69 -31.63 -2.39
N GLN A 420 -17.98 -31.81 -2.10
CA GLN A 420 -18.94 -32.23 -3.11
C GLN A 420 -19.15 -31.13 -4.16
N GLU A 421 -19.48 -29.91 -3.72
CA GLU A 421 -19.86 -28.83 -4.63
C GLU A 421 -18.68 -28.31 -5.45
N LEU A 422 -17.49 -28.14 -4.85
CA LEU A 422 -16.28 -27.74 -5.60
C LEU A 422 -15.84 -28.82 -6.60
N ALA A 423 -16.07 -30.11 -6.30
CA ALA A 423 -15.80 -31.19 -7.25
C ALA A 423 -16.85 -31.30 -8.37
N LEU A 424 -18.07 -30.78 -8.18
CA LEU A 424 -19.04 -30.58 -9.25
C LEU A 424 -18.62 -29.40 -10.15
N LEU A 425 -18.19 -28.29 -9.55
CA LEU A 425 -17.72 -27.10 -10.27
C LEU A 425 -16.51 -27.41 -11.18
N GLN A 426 -15.46 -28.06 -10.65
CA GLN A 426 -14.31 -28.54 -11.45
C GLN A 426 -14.73 -29.41 -12.64
N LYS A 427 -15.74 -30.28 -12.48
CA LYS A 427 -16.23 -31.15 -13.56
C LYS A 427 -16.99 -30.38 -14.64
N GLN A 428 -17.74 -29.34 -14.26
CA GLN A 428 -18.50 -28.51 -15.20
C GLN A 428 -17.57 -27.65 -16.05
N GLN A 429 -16.53 -27.03 -15.46
CA GLN A 429 -15.58 -26.18 -16.16
C GLN A 429 -14.45 -26.94 -16.90
N GLN A 430 -14.35 -28.26 -16.72
CA GLN A 430 -13.29 -29.10 -17.32
C GLN A 430 -11.85 -28.69 -16.94
N GLY A 431 -11.64 -28.05 -15.78
CA GLY A 431 -10.37 -27.43 -15.43
C GLY A 431 -10.02 -27.43 -13.93
N GLU A 432 -8.88 -26.81 -13.62
CA GLU A 432 -8.55 -26.36 -12.26
C GLU A 432 -9.20 -24.98 -12.04
N LEU A 433 -9.74 -24.74 -10.85
CA LEU A 433 -10.40 -23.49 -10.48
C LEU A 433 -9.34 -22.41 -10.19
N GLY A 434 -9.52 -21.21 -10.75
CA GLY A 434 -8.71 -20.03 -10.45
C GLY A 434 -8.91 -19.52 -9.02
N GLN A 435 -8.09 -18.55 -8.59
CA GLN A 435 -8.21 -17.97 -7.24
C GLN A 435 -9.54 -17.24 -7.06
N GLU A 436 -9.92 -16.38 -8.01
CA GLU A 436 -11.19 -15.64 -7.98
C GLU A 436 -12.41 -16.58 -7.98
N GLU A 437 -12.35 -17.65 -8.79
CA GLU A 437 -13.41 -18.66 -8.87
C GLU A 437 -13.54 -19.44 -7.55
N LEU A 438 -12.42 -19.82 -6.93
CA LEU A 438 -12.41 -20.41 -5.60
C LEU A 438 -12.93 -19.44 -4.54
N PHE A 439 -12.58 -18.14 -4.63
CA PHE A 439 -13.05 -17.12 -3.69
C PHE A 439 -14.58 -17.03 -3.74
N VAL A 440 -15.15 -16.79 -4.91
CA VAL A 440 -16.61 -16.67 -5.10
C VAL A 440 -17.32 -17.97 -4.72
N ALA A 441 -16.81 -19.13 -5.18
CA ALA A 441 -17.42 -20.42 -4.84
C ALA A 441 -17.39 -20.69 -3.33
N VAL A 442 -16.28 -20.41 -2.65
CA VAL A 442 -16.17 -20.58 -1.20
C VAL A 442 -17.06 -19.60 -0.45
N GLU A 443 -17.19 -18.35 -0.91
CA GLU A 443 -18.08 -17.36 -0.32
C GLU A 443 -19.55 -17.82 -0.37
N MET A 444 -20.03 -18.19 -1.57
CA MET A 444 -21.39 -18.69 -1.78
C MET A 444 -21.66 -19.96 -0.97
N LEU A 445 -20.75 -20.94 -1.00
CA LEU A 445 -20.89 -22.18 -0.24
C LEU A 445 -20.87 -21.93 1.27
N SER A 446 -20.04 -21.00 1.76
CA SER A 446 -20.03 -20.59 3.16
C SER A 446 -21.34 -19.92 3.59
N ALA A 447 -21.97 -19.11 2.73
CA ALA A 447 -23.28 -18.53 3.01
C ALA A 447 -24.37 -19.62 3.12
N VAL A 448 -24.41 -20.58 2.19
CA VAL A 448 -25.31 -21.74 2.24
C VAL A 448 -25.10 -22.57 3.52
N VAL A 449 -23.84 -22.74 3.95
CA VAL A 449 -23.50 -23.45 5.20
C VAL A 449 -24.01 -22.71 6.45
N LEU A 450 -24.00 -21.38 6.47
CA LEU A 450 -24.56 -20.60 7.57
C LEU A 450 -26.09 -20.66 7.62
N ILE A 451 -26.77 -20.61 6.47
CA ILE A 451 -28.23 -20.80 6.36
C ILE A 451 -28.63 -22.17 6.94
N ASN A 452 -27.95 -23.24 6.52
CA ASN A 452 -28.19 -24.59 7.02
C ASN A 452 -27.99 -24.69 8.54
N ARG A 453 -26.92 -24.07 9.07
CA ARG A 453 -26.66 -24.03 10.51
C ARG A 453 -27.75 -23.29 11.30
N ALA A 454 -28.35 -22.24 10.73
CA ALA A 454 -29.44 -21.52 11.37
C ALA A 454 -30.76 -22.34 11.36
N LEU A 455 -31.04 -23.06 10.25
CA LEU A 455 -32.14 -24.03 10.17
C LEU A 455 -31.99 -25.14 11.24
N GLU A 456 -30.80 -25.74 11.36
CA GLU A 456 -30.49 -26.74 12.40
C GLU A 456 -30.65 -26.20 13.83
N ALA A 457 -30.31 -24.92 14.05
CA ALA A 457 -30.41 -24.28 15.35
C ALA A 457 -31.85 -23.87 15.74
N GLY A 458 -32.79 -23.87 14.79
CA GLY A 458 -34.14 -23.32 15.01
C GLY A 458 -34.18 -21.78 15.01
N ASP A 459 -33.13 -21.12 14.53
CA ASP A 459 -32.95 -19.65 14.64
C ASP A 459 -33.43 -18.94 13.37
N VAL A 460 -34.68 -18.47 13.40
CA VAL A 460 -35.32 -17.77 12.28
C VAL A 460 -34.64 -16.43 11.96
N CYS A 461 -34.14 -15.72 12.97
CA CYS A 461 -33.47 -14.43 12.79
C CYS A 461 -32.11 -14.62 12.10
N ALA A 462 -31.26 -15.51 12.64
CA ALA A 462 -29.98 -15.82 12.01
C ALA A 462 -30.17 -16.47 10.63
N PHE A 463 -31.25 -17.25 10.42
CA PHE A 463 -31.58 -17.78 9.10
C PHE A 463 -31.84 -16.66 8.11
N TRP A 464 -32.69 -15.68 8.48
CA TRP A 464 -33.05 -14.55 7.63
C TRP A 464 -31.84 -13.67 7.29
N ASP A 465 -31.05 -13.30 8.29
CA ASP A 465 -29.83 -12.50 8.11
C ASP A 465 -28.84 -13.15 7.12
N ASN A 466 -28.75 -14.49 7.13
CA ASN A 466 -27.92 -15.23 6.18
C ASN A 466 -28.58 -15.43 4.81
N LEU A 467 -29.92 -15.55 4.74
CA LEU A 467 -30.67 -15.74 3.49
C LEU A 467 -30.65 -14.48 2.60
N VAL A 468 -30.74 -13.29 3.22
CA VAL A 468 -30.73 -11.99 2.51
C VAL A 468 -29.31 -11.54 2.13
N ASN A 469 -28.27 -12.20 2.67
CA ASN A 469 -26.88 -11.85 2.39
C ASN A 469 -26.60 -11.94 0.86
N PRO A 470 -26.10 -10.86 0.21
CA PRO A 470 -25.80 -10.86 -1.23
C PRO A 470 -24.87 -11.99 -1.68
N ALA A 471 -23.97 -12.46 -0.81
CA ALA A 471 -23.10 -13.61 -1.05
C ALA A 471 -23.85 -14.92 -1.35
N THR A 472 -25.13 -15.03 -0.99
CA THR A 472 -25.94 -16.21 -1.35
C THR A 472 -26.32 -16.22 -2.83
N GLY A 473 -26.42 -15.07 -3.50
CA GLY A 473 -26.95 -14.95 -4.85
C GLY A 473 -28.40 -15.43 -5.05
N LEU A 474 -29.19 -15.59 -3.98
CA LEU A 474 -30.58 -16.04 -4.08
C LEU A 474 -31.48 -14.96 -4.68
N ALA A 475 -32.36 -15.37 -5.60
CA ALA A 475 -33.32 -14.50 -6.27
C ALA A 475 -34.70 -14.57 -5.61
N GLN A 476 -35.43 -13.45 -5.64
CA GLN A 476 -36.82 -13.33 -5.16
C GLN A 476 -37.00 -13.60 -3.66
N VAL A 477 -36.05 -13.17 -2.82
CA VAL A 477 -36.18 -13.30 -1.36
C VAL A 477 -37.00 -12.12 -0.81
N GLU A 478 -38.18 -12.39 -0.23
CA GLU A 478 -39.15 -11.39 0.26
C GLU A 478 -39.30 -11.44 1.80
N GLU A 479 -39.28 -10.28 2.47
CA GLU A 479 -39.25 -10.19 3.95
C GLU A 479 -40.53 -10.71 4.59
N GLU A 480 -41.67 -10.44 3.96
CA GLU A 480 -43.01 -10.89 4.37
C GLU A 480 -43.12 -12.42 4.43
N ASN A 481 -42.27 -13.13 3.68
CA ASN A 481 -42.29 -14.58 3.53
C ASN A 481 -41.21 -15.31 4.34
N ALA A 482 -40.38 -14.61 5.12
CA ALA A 482 -39.25 -15.17 5.88
C ALA A 482 -39.60 -16.44 6.71
N GLN A 483 -40.69 -16.39 7.48
CA GLN A 483 -41.16 -17.56 8.27
C GLN A 483 -41.66 -18.71 7.38
N ARG A 484 -42.32 -18.40 6.24
CA ARG A 484 -42.79 -19.42 5.30
C ARG A 484 -41.60 -20.13 4.63
N TYR A 485 -40.54 -19.41 4.25
CA TYR A 485 -39.30 -20.01 3.76
C TYR A 485 -38.66 -20.93 4.79
N PHE A 486 -38.53 -20.47 6.04
CA PHE A 486 -37.98 -21.27 7.13
C PHE A 486 -38.75 -22.57 7.33
N ASP A 487 -40.08 -22.50 7.47
CA ASP A 487 -40.94 -23.66 7.67
C ASP A 487 -40.94 -24.62 6.47
N ALA A 488 -40.78 -24.11 5.24
CA ALA A 488 -40.65 -24.93 4.04
C ALA A 488 -39.30 -25.66 4.00
N LEU A 489 -38.20 -24.96 4.26
CA LEU A 489 -36.85 -25.52 4.24
C LEU A 489 -36.61 -26.55 5.34
N VAL A 490 -37.14 -26.33 6.54
CA VAL A 490 -37.13 -27.34 7.62
C VAL A 490 -37.85 -28.62 7.19
N LYS A 491 -38.97 -28.52 6.46
CA LYS A 491 -39.66 -29.71 5.90
C LYS A 491 -38.77 -30.40 4.85
N VAL A 492 -38.18 -29.66 3.92
CA VAL A 492 -37.27 -30.23 2.90
C VAL A 492 -36.11 -30.98 3.56
N GLN A 493 -35.47 -30.39 4.57
CA GLN A 493 -34.38 -31.02 5.33
C GLN A 493 -34.84 -32.31 6.04
N GLN A 494 -36.05 -32.33 6.62
CA GLN A 494 -36.65 -33.53 7.22
C GLN A 494 -36.94 -34.64 6.19
N PHE A 495 -37.41 -34.28 4.98
CA PHE A 495 -37.73 -35.25 3.93
C PHE A 495 -36.50 -35.85 3.25
N GLN A 496 -35.36 -35.14 3.17
CA GLN A 496 -34.13 -35.65 2.54
C GLN A 496 -33.41 -36.72 3.40
N GLY A 497 -33.74 -36.83 4.69
CA GLY A 497 -33.24 -37.88 5.58
C GLY A 497 -31.78 -37.70 6.02
N THR A 498 -31.35 -38.49 7.00
CA THR A 498 -30.09 -38.36 7.76
C THR A 498 -28.78 -38.58 6.97
N HIS A 499 -28.83 -38.69 5.63
CA HIS A 499 -27.66 -38.90 4.77
C HIS A 499 -27.30 -37.72 3.85
N ARG A 500 -28.07 -36.62 3.85
CA ARG A 500 -27.69 -35.32 3.25
C ARG A 500 -27.93 -34.19 4.25
N GLY A 501 -27.01 -34.01 5.20
CA GLY A 501 -27.20 -33.07 6.32
C GLY A 501 -27.25 -31.58 5.93
N ILE A 502 -26.86 -31.21 4.71
CA ILE A 502 -26.76 -29.81 4.26
C ILE A 502 -27.52 -29.69 2.92
N LEU A 503 -28.49 -28.78 2.88
CA LEU A 503 -29.23 -28.36 1.68
C LEU A 503 -28.29 -27.61 0.73
N SER A 504 -28.37 -27.90 -0.57
CA SER A 504 -27.61 -27.18 -1.60
C SER A 504 -28.25 -25.82 -1.92
N TRP A 505 -27.50 -24.97 -2.63
CA TRP A 505 -28.04 -23.70 -3.14
C TRP A 505 -29.30 -23.90 -3.99
N ASN A 506 -29.35 -24.98 -4.79
CA ASN A 506 -30.52 -25.30 -5.62
C ASN A 506 -31.74 -25.68 -4.78
N ASP A 507 -31.54 -26.37 -3.64
CA ASP A 507 -32.63 -26.69 -2.71
C ASP A 507 -33.18 -25.41 -2.05
N LEU A 508 -32.30 -24.46 -1.70
CA LEU A 508 -32.68 -23.15 -1.15
C LEU A 508 -33.49 -22.33 -2.16
N GLN A 509 -32.97 -22.14 -3.38
CA GLN A 509 -33.64 -21.37 -4.42
C GLN A 509 -34.99 -21.99 -4.81
N ALA A 510 -35.07 -23.31 -4.93
CA ALA A 510 -36.31 -24.01 -5.25
C ALA A 510 -37.39 -23.81 -4.18
N ALA A 511 -37.02 -23.87 -2.89
CA ALA A 511 -37.97 -23.64 -1.80
C ALA A 511 -38.44 -22.18 -1.71
N VAL A 512 -37.54 -21.20 -1.91
CA VAL A 512 -37.90 -19.77 -1.97
C VAL A 512 -38.89 -19.52 -3.11
N SER A 513 -38.56 -19.96 -4.34
CA SER A 513 -39.44 -19.80 -5.50
C SER A 513 -40.78 -20.52 -5.33
N GLN A 514 -40.80 -21.73 -4.74
CA GLN A 514 -42.04 -22.46 -4.47
C GLN A 514 -42.94 -21.75 -3.44
N VAL A 515 -42.35 -21.18 -2.38
CA VAL A 515 -43.11 -20.42 -1.37
C VAL A 515 -43.70 -19.14 -1.99
N ASN A 516 -42.94 -18.44 -2.82
CA ASN A 516 -43.44 -17.25 -3.52
C ASN A 516 -44.57 -17.60 -4.49
N GLU A 517 -44.44 -18.69 -5.25
CA GLU A 517 -45.50 -19.18 -6.15
C GLU A 517 -46.79 -19.47 -5.36
N GLN A 518 -46.69 -20.13 -4.20
CA GLN A 518 -47.84 -20.38 -3.31
C GLN A 518 -48.45 -19.08 -2.74
N VAL A 519 -47.62 -18.11 -2.33
CA VAL A 519 -48.08 -16.81 -1.81
C VAL A 519 -48.77 -15.98 -2.91
N GLN A 520 -48.25 -16.05 -4.14
CA GLN A 520 -48.85 -15.41 -5.30
C GLN A 520 -50.18 -16.08 -5.67
N GLU A 521 -50.26 -17.42 -5.68
CA GLU A 521 -51.52 -18.16 -5.88
C GLU A 521 -52.58 -17.82 -4.81
N GLU A 522 -52.20 -17.76 -3.53
CA GLU A 522 -53.08 -17.32 -2.44
C GLU A 522 -53.59 -15.89 -2.67
N THR A 523 -52.69 -14.98 -3.07
CA THR A 523 -53.02 -13.57 -3.33
C THR A 523 -53.95 -13.40 -4.53
N ASP A 524 -53.64 -14.06 -5.64
CA ASP A 524 -54.46 -14.04 -6.85
C ASP A 524 -55.84 -14.67 -6.62
N GLN A 525 -55.93 -15.71 -5.78
CA GLN A 525 -57.21 -16.29 -5.37
C GLN A 525 -58.05 -15.31 -4.53
N VAL A 526 -57.44 -14.58 -3.59
CA VAL A 526 -58.13 -13.52 -2.82
C VAL A 526 -58.60 -12.39 -3.76
N LEU A 527 -57.77 -11.97 -4.71
CA LEU A 527 -58.14 -10.98 -5.72
C LEU A 527 -59.30 -11.47 -6.61
N ALA A 528 -59.28 -12.72 -7.07
CA ALA A 528 -60.37 -13.31 -7.85
C ALA A 528 -61.69 -13.34 -7.06
N ILE A 529 -61.66 -13.75 -5.78
CA ILE A 529 -62.84 -13.72 -4.89
C ILE A 529 -63.35 -12.29 -4.71
N SER A 530 -62.46 -11.30 -4.58
CA SER A 530 -62.82 -9.88 -4.48
C SER A 530 -63.52 -9.39 -5.76
N LEU A 531 -62.95 -9.65 -6.94
CA LEU A 531 -63.51 -9.28 -8.24
C LEU A 531 -64.88 -9.94 -8.50
N ILE A 532 -65.06 -11.20 -8.09
CA ILE A 532 -66.37 -11.88 -8.14
C ILE A 532 -67.37 -11.12 -7.26
N ASN A 533 -66.99 -10.78 -6.02
CA ASN A 533 -67.86 -10.05 -5.10
C ASN A 533 -68.24 -8.65 -5.58
N GLU A 534 -67.29 -7.93 -6.18
CA GLU A 534 -67.51 -6.60 -6.78
C GLU A 534 -68.45 -6.68 -8.00
N ALA A 535 -68.26 -7.66 -8.87
CA ALA A 535 -69.12 -7.88 -10.04
C ALA A 535 -70.58 -8.22 -9.65
N LEU A 536 -70.77 -8.90 -8.52
CA LEU A 536 -72.09 -9.15 -7.93
C LEU A 536 -72.74 -7.86 -7.41
N ASP A 537 -71.99 -6.98 -6.75
CA ASP A 537 -72.50 -5.69 -6.26
C ASP A 537 -72.85 -4.72 -7.38
N GLN A 538 -72.07 -4.72 -8.46
CA GLN A 538 -72.35 -3.97 -9.69
C GLN A 538 -73.56 -4.50 -10.47
N GLY A 539 -74.14 -5.64 -10.08
CA GLY A 539 -75.33 -6.20 -10.73
C GLY A 539 -75.12 -6.62 -12.19
N CYS A 540 -73.88 -6.93 -12.59
CA CYS A 540 -73.51 -7.19 -13.98
C CYS A 540 -73.20 -8.69 -14.20
N PRO A 541 -74.06 -9.45 -14.92
CA PRO A 541 -73.85 -10.87 -15.18
C PRO A 541 -72.59 -11.16 -16.01
N GLU A 542 -72.26 -10.27 -16.94
CA GLU A 542 -71.10 -10.41 -17.85
C GLU A 542 -69.78 -10.28 -17.08
N LYS A 543 -69.65 -9.24 -16.23
CA LYS A 543 -68.50 -9.10 -15.32
C LYS A 543 -68.42 -10.25 -14.33
N THR A 544 -69.57 -10.73 -13.84
CA THR A 544 -69.61 -11.88 -12.91
C THR A 544 -69.07 -13.13 -13.59
N LEU A 545 -69.48 -13.41 -14.83
CA LEU A 545 -68.93 -14.52 -15.61
C LEU A 545 -67.43 -14.35 -15.88
N SER A 546 -66.99 -13.14 -16.25
CA SER A 546 -65.58 -12.83 -16.47
C SER A 546 -64.74 -13.10 -15.22
N ALA A 547 -65.22 -12.74 -14.04
CA ALA A 547 -64.53 -12.96 -12.77
C ALA A 547 -64.57 -14.44 -12.33
N LEU A 548 -65.66 -15.17 -12.60
CA LEU A 548 -65.76 -16.62 -12.34
C LEU A 548 -64.87 -17.47 -13.27
N LEU A 549 -64.50 -16.95 -14.45
CA LEU A 549 -63.60 -17.60 -15.41
C LEU A 549 -62.11 -17.31 -15.16
N LEU A 550 -61.76 -16.51 -14.14
CA LEU A 550 -60.36 -16.29 -13.76
C LEU A 550 -59.74 -17.62 -13.25
N PRO A 551 -58.58 -18.05 -13.78
CA PRO A 551 -57.95 -19.31 -13.34
C PRO A 551 -57.73 -19.39 -11.82
N ALA A 552 -57.30 -18.28 -11.21
CA ALA A 552 -57.07 -18.17 -9.77
C ALA A 552 -58.34 -18.34 -8.90
N ALA A 553 -59.54 -18.22 -9.48
CA ALA A 553 -60.78 -18.54 -8.77
C ALA A 553 -60.90 -20.05 -8.46
N GLY A 554 -60.16 -20.93 -9.14
CA GLY A 554 -60.18 -22.37 -8.86
C GLY A 554 -61.58 -22.99 -8.95
N LEU A 555 -62.36 -22.56 -9.95
CA LEU A 555 -63.74 -22.98 -10.20
C LEU A 555 -63.81 -23.89 -11.43
N GLU A 556 -64.29 -25.12 -11.22
CA GLU A 556 -64.54 -26.09 -12.30
C GLU A 556 -65.94 -25.90 -12.90
N ASP A 557 -66.16 -26.40 -14.11
CA ASP A 557 -67.45 -26.43 -14.84
C ASP A 557 -68.17 -25.08 -15.07
N VAL A 558 -67.45 -23.95 -15.05
CA VAL A 558 -68.02 -22.62 -15.37
C VAL A 558 -68.35 -22.52 -16.88
N SER A 559 -69.65 -22.46 -17.19
CA SER A 559 -70.19 -22.54 -18.56
C SER A 559 -70.88 -21.26 -19.01
N LEU A 560 -70.49 -20.74 -20.18
CA LEU A 560 -71.03 -19.49 -20.76
C LEU A 560 -72.57 -19.45 -20.82
N HIS A 561 -73.21 -20.57 -21.16
CA HIS A 561 -74.67 -20.67 -21.31
C HIS A 561 -75.45 -20.65 -19.96
N VAL A 562 -74.74 -20.75 -18.83
CA VAL A 562 -75.29 -20.71 -17.47
C VAL A 562 -75.05 -19.33 -16.81
N ALA A 563 -74.31 -18.42 -17.45
CA ALA A 563 -73.86 -17.15 -16.90
C ALA A 563 -74.94 -16.30 -16.17
N PRO A 564 -76.16 -16.09 -16.71
CA PRO A 564 -77.19 -15.33 -15.99
C PRO A 564 -77.68 -16.03 -14.72
N ARG A 565 -77.61 -17.37 -14.67
CA ARG A 565 -77.99 -18.20 -13.52
C ARG A 565 -76.94 -18.13 -12.41
N TYR A 566 -75.64 -18.14 -12.76
CA TYR A 566 -74.56 -17.91 -11.78
C TYR A 566 -74.76 -16.58 -11.06
N HIS A 567 -74.90 -15.48 -11.82
CA HIS A 567 -75.08 -14.15 -11.25
C HIS A 567 -76.31 -14.08 -10.33
N LEU A 568 -77.47 -14.56 -10.78
CA LEU A 568 -78.70 -14.50 -9.99
C LEU A 568 -78.61 -15.30 -8.69
N LEU A 569 -78.05 -16.53 -8.72
CA LEU A 569 -77.92 -17.36 -7.52
C LEU A 569 -76.85 -16.84 -6.56
N LEU A 570 -75.72 -16.32 -7.06
CA LEU A 570 -74.68 -15.72 -6.23
C LEU A 570 -75.14 -14.40 -5.58
N VAL A 571 -75.85 -13.52 -6.31
CA VAL A 571 -76.47 -12.31 -5.71
C VAL A 571 -77.50 -12.69 -4.65
N ALA A 572 -78.30 -13.74 -4.88
CA ALA A 572 -79.25 -14.24 -3.89
C ALA A 572 -78.54 -14.81 -2.65
N ALA A 573 -77.46 -15.57 -2.83
CA ALA A 573 -76.63 -16.09 -1.74
C ALA A 573 -75.99 -14.96 -0.92
N LYS A 574 -75.41 -13.95 -1.58
CA LYS A 574 -74.80 -12.78 -0.93
C LYS A 574 -75.81 -11.99 -0.09
N ARG A 575 -77.00 -11.72 -0.66
CA ARG A 575 -78.12 -11.07 0.06
C ARG A 575 -78.63 -11.91 1.23
N GLN A 576 -78.67 -13.24 1.10
CA GLN A 576 -79.07 -14.11 2.20
C GLN A 576 -78.03 -14.12 3.31
N LYS A 577 -76.73 -14.14 2.96
CA LYS A 577 -75.63 -14.04 3.92
C LYS A 577 -75.70 -12.74 4.71
N ALA A 578 -75.81 -11.59 4.04
CA ALA A 578 -75.96 -10.27 4.67
C ALA A 578 -77.14 -10.19 5.66
N ARG A 579 -78.27 -10.85 5.34
CA ARG A 579 -79.43 -10.94 6.26
C ARG A 579 -79.20 -11.83 7.47
N VAL A 580 -78.40 -12.89 7.33
CA VAL A 580 -78.09 -13.85 8.41
C VAL A 580 -76.99 -13.31 9.34
N THR A 581 -75.98 -12.63 8.79
CA THR A 581 -74.90 -12.01 9.57
C THR A 581 -75.27 -10.66 10.16
N GLY A 582 -76.27 -9.97 9.60
CA GLY A 582 -76.60 -8.59 9.95
C GLY A 582 -75.64 -7.55 9.35
N ASP A 583 -74.69 -7.99 8.50
CA ASP A 583 -73.68 -7.14 7.87
C ASP A 583 -74.09 -6.82 6.41
N PRO A 584 -74.37 -5.55 6.05
CA PRO A 584 -74.68 -5.16 4.68
C PRO A 584 -73.49 -5.28 3.72
N GLY A 585 -72.24 -5.38 4.22
CA GLY A 585 -71.02 -5.55 3.44
C GLY A 585 -70.61 -7.02 3.20
N ALA A 586 -71.42 -7.99 3.62
CA ALA A 586 -71.03 -9.40 3.63
C ALA A 586 -70.61 -9.94 2.24
N VAL A 587 -69.33 -10.32 2.12
CA VAL A 587 -68.76 -10.98 0.92
C VAL A 587 -68.99 -12.48 0.93
N LEU A 588 -69.05 -13.11 -0.25
CA LEU A 588 -69.02 -14.56 -0.42
C LEU A 588 -67.57 -15.07 -0.40
N TRP A 589 -67.32 -16.13 0.37
CA TRP A 589 -66.06 -16.90 0.38
C TRP A 589 -66.02 -17.91 -0.78
N LEU A 590 -64.84 -18.41 -1.11
CA LEU A 590 -64.61 -19.36 -2.20
C LEU A 590 -65.59 -20.55 -2.21
N GLU A 591 -65.79 -21.20 -1.06
CA GLU A 591 -66.68 -22.35 -0.94
C GLU A 591 -68.16 -22.01 -1.15
N GLU A 592 -68.59 -20.81 -0.78
CA GLU A 592 -69.96 -20.33 -1.05
C GLU A 592 -70.15 -20.01 -2.54
N ILE A 593 -69.11 -19.50 -3.19
CA ILE A 593 -69.08 -19.27 -4.64
C ILE A 593 -69.12 -20.60 -5.40
N ARG A 594 -68.27 -21.57 -5.02
CA ARG A 594 -68.26 -22.94 -5.56
C ARG A 594 -69.63 -23.60 -5.47
N GLN A 595 -70.27 -23.56 -4.29
CA GLN A 595 -71.62 -24.09 -4.09
C GLN A 595 -72.68 -23.35 -4.94
N GLY A 596 -72.54 -22.04 -5.14
CA GLY A 596 -73.42 -21.26 -6.01
C GLY A 596 -73.31 -21.64 -7.49
N VAL A 597 -72.07 -21.85 -7.97
CA VAL A 597 -71.78 -22.31 -9.34
C VAL A 597 -72.29 -23.74 -9.56
N ALA A 598 -71.99 -24.67 -8.65
CA ALA A 598 -72.46 -26.05 -8.73
C ALA A 598 -74.01 -26.13 -8.79
N ARG A 599 -74.71 -25.41 -7.89
CA ARG A 599 -76.19 -25.35 -7.91
C ARG A 599 -76.75 -24.76 -9.20
N ALA A 600 -76.10 -23.75 -9.78
CA ALA A 600 -76.52 -23.19 -11.07
C ALA A 600 -76.38 -24.20 -12.23
N ASN A 601 -75.34 -25.03 -12.21
CA ASN A 601 -75.12 -26.12 -13.17
C ASN A 601 -76.15 -27.25 -13.00
N GLU A 602 -76.44 -27.66 -11.76
CA GLU A 602 -77.48 -28.63 -11.44
C GLU A 602 -78.88 -28.14 -11.84
N ASP A 603 -79.26 -26.92 -11.46
CA ASP A 603 -80.52 -26.28 -11.87
C ASP A 603 -80.68 -26.24 -13.39
N THR A 604 -79.63 -25.85 -14.11
CA THR A 604 -79.71 -25.66 -15.55
C THR A 604 -79.75 -27.00 -16.29
N SER A 605 -78.97 -27.99 -15.87
CA SER A 605 -78.99 -29.33 -16.44
C SER A 605 -80.30 -30.08 -16.15
N THR A 606 -80.88 -29.93 -14.94
CA THR A 606 -82.21 -30.49 -14.61
C THR A 606 -83.33 -29.81 -15.41
N ALA A 607 -83.27 -28.48 -15.61
CA ALA A 607 -84.21 -27.75 -16.46
C ALA A 607 -84.11 -28.11 -17.96
N GLN A 608 -82.90 -28.43 -18.46
CA GLN A 608 -82.72 -28.92 -19.82
C GLN A 608 -83.28 -30.35 -19.99
N ARG A 609 -83.01 -31.25 -19.04
CA ARG A 609 -83.55 -32.63 -19.02
C ARG A 609 -85.09 -32.66 -18.95
N SER A 610 -85.71 -31.75 -18.19
CA SER A 610 -87.18 -31.66 -18.11
C SER A 610 -87.81 -31.10 -19.40
N LYS A 611 -87.19 -30.09 -20.04
CA LYS A 611 -87.60 -29.62 -21.38
C LYS A 611 -87.54 -30.72 -22.44
N GLN A 612 -86.46 -31.52 -22.46
CA GLN A 612 -86.33 -32.65 -23.40
C GLN A 612 -87.38 -33.76 -23.18
N ARG A 613 -87.82 -33.99 -21.93
CA ARG A 613 -88.95 -34.90 -21.65
C ARG A 613 -90.29 -34.32 -22.11
N GLY A 614 -90.48 -33.01 -22.04
CA GLY A 614 -91.71 -32.33 -22.49
C GLY A 614 -91.90 -32.34 -24.01
N THR A 615 -90.83 -32.18 -24.80
CA THR A 615 -90.93 -32.17 -26.26
C THR A 615 -91.25 -33.54 -26.87
N LEU A 616 -90.94 -34.65 -26.18
CA LEU A 616 -91.26 -36.01 -26.65
C LEU A 616 -92.75 -36.40 -26.55
N GLN A 617 -93.58 -35.61 -25.84
CA GLN A 617 -95.03 -35.88 -25.71
C GLN A 617 -95.91 -34.97 -26.58
N GLY A 618 -95.33 -34.06 -27.38
CA GLY A 618 -96.06 -32.92 -27.98
C GLY A 618 -96.01 -32.81 -29.51
N GLY A 619 -95.95 -33.91 -30.28
CA GLY A 619 -95.79 -33.84 -31.73
C GLY A 619 -96.28 -35.04 -32.54
N ALA A 620 -97.59 -35.14 -32.76
CA ALA A 620 -98.19 -36.03 -33.77
C ALA A 620 -99.34 -35.31 -34.50
N PRO A 621 -99.24 -35.10 -35.84
CA PRO A 621 -100.34 -34.54 -36.63
C PRO A 621 -101.18 -35.64 -37.32
N HIS A 622 -102.51 -35.59 -37.14
CA HIS A 622 -103.44 -36.02 -38.21
C HIS A 622 -103.23 -35.10 -39.44
N ALA A 623 -103.45 -35.45 -40.71
CA ALA A 623 -104.55 -36.20 -41.36
C ALA A 623 -104.21 -36.38 -42.89
N ILE A 624 -104.91 -37.08 -43.81
CA ILE A 624 -106.01 -38.08 -43.80
C ILE A 624 -106.21 -38.68 -45.24
N LEU A 625 -106.71 -39.92 -45.37
CA LEU A 625 -107.27 -40.61 -46.58
C LEU A 625 -106.36 -40.94 -47.80
N PRO A 626 -106.77 -41.94 -48.65
CA PRO A 626 -107.76 -43.01 -48.46
C PRO A 626 -107.15 -44.39 -48.20
#